data_AF-A0A194PIF8-F1
#
_entry.id   AF-A0A194PIF8-F1
#
_cell.length_a   1.000
_cell.length_b   1.000
_cell.length_c   1.000
_cell.angle_alpha   90.00
_cell.angle_beta   90.00
_cell.angle_gamma   90.00
#
_symmetry.space_group_name_H-M   'P 1'
#
loop_
_entity.id
_entity.type
_entity.pdbx_description
1 polymer ?
#
loop_
_entity_poly.entity_id
_entity_poly.type
_entity_poly.pdbx_seq_one_letter_code
_entity_poly.pdbx_strand_id
1 'polypeptide(L)'
;MTCQALAEKSLESYRVDPNYRIAIAEGREGDRDPLILLYTWPQMEIDAVLRDGTTNAYSIMDFSPDGELLASVGKEPDYNLTIWNWKKHKILLRTSAFSFDVNAAMFSKYCPGQLTTAGAAHIKFWKMAETFTGLKLKGDLGRFGKTEICDVLGVHPMPDEKVLSGCEWGNILVWEAGLVKLYQGQHI
;
A
#
# COMPACT_ATOMS: atom_id res chain seq x y z
N MET A 1 -25.41 14.26 -16.39
CA MET A 1 -25.35 12.86 -15.91
C MET A 1 -25.78 12.88 -14.46
N THR A 2 -26.99 12.41 -14.17
CA THR A 2 -27.62 12.46 -12.84
C THR A 2 -27.06 11.38 -11.92
N CYS A 3 -26.89 11.73 -10.65
CA CYS A 3 -26.24 10.98 -9.56
C CYS A 3 -27.04 9.74 -9.09
N GLN A 4 -27.63 8.98 -10.00
CA GLN A 4 -28.64 7.96 -9.67
C GLN A 4 -28.30 6.54 -10.14
N ALA A 5 -27.02 6.24 -10.32
CA ALA A 5 -26.54 4.89 -10.64
C ALA A 5 -25.29 4.47 -9.84
N LEU A 6 -25.14 4.96 -8.61
CA LEU A 6 -24.23 4.37 -7.61
C LEU A 6 -25.08 3.58 -6.61
N ALA A 7 -25.58 2.42 -7.07
CA ALA A 7 -26.24 1.46 -6.19
C ALA A 7 -25.24 1.00 -5.11
N GLU A 8 -25.59 1.18 -3.84
CA GLU A 8 -25.05 0.53 -2.62
C GLU A 8 -23.69 -0.20 -2.74
N LYS A 9 -22.63 0.49 -3.18
CA LYS A 9 -21.28 -0.07 -3.18
C LYS A 9 -20.64 0.11 -1.81
N SER A 10 -20.06 -0.97 -1.29
CA SER A 10 -19.29 -0.95 -0.04
C SER A 10 -18.06 -0.06 -0.20
N LEU A 11 -17.72 0.67 0.87
CA LEU A 11 -16.44 1.36 1.00
C LEU A 11 -15.47 0.39 1.68
N GLU A 12 -14.46 -0.05 0.94
CA GLU A 12 -13.47 -1.01 1.46
C GLU A 12 -12.27 -0.30 2.09
N SER A 13 -11.86 0.83 1.52
CA SER A 13 -10.78 1.64 2.06
C SER A 13 -10.82 3.09 1.53
N TYR A 14 -10.23 4.02 2.29
CA TYR A 14 -10.05 5.40 1.85
C TYR A 14 -8.69 5.96 2.31
N ARG A 15 -8.20 6.97 1.59
CA ARG A 15 -6.98 7.73 1.95
C ARG A 15 -7.09 9.18 1.53
N VAL A 16 -6.35 10.03 2.22
CA VAL A 16 -6.26 11.46 1.93
C VAL A 16 -4.83 11.78 1.49
N ASP A 17 -4.69 12.48 0.37
CA ASP A 17 -3.38 12.96 -0.12
C ASP A 17 -2.95 14.23 0.63
N PRO A 18 -1.69 14.69 0.46
CA PRO A 18 -1.20 15.93 1.08
C PRO A 18 -1.98 17.21 0.70
N ASN A 19 -2.74 17.18 -0.40
CA ASN A 19 -3.55 18.30 -0.91
C ASN A 19 -5.05 18.15 -0.59
N TYR A 20 -5.40 17.30 0.37
CA TYR A 20 -6.76 17.02 0.82
C TYR A 20 -7.67 16.36 -0.23
N ARG A 21 -7.12 15.75 -1.28
CA ARG A 21 -7.87 14.85 -2.17
C ARG A 21 -8.15 13.54 -1.46
N ILE A 22 -9.31 12.97 -1.72
CA ILE A 22 -9.77 11.74 -1.06
C ILE A 22 -9.84 10.62 -2.09
N ALA A 23 -9.00 9.61 -1.94
CA ALA A 23 -9.13 8.35 -2.68
C ALA A 23 -10.05 7.41 -1.92
N ILE A 24 -11.03 6.83 -2.62
CA ILE A 24 -11.99 5.88 -2.09
C ILE A 24 -11.96 4.64 -3.00
N ALA A 25 -11.73 3.48 -2.39
CA ALA A 25 -11.92 2.20 -3.05
C ALA A 25 -13.41 1.86 -2.97
N GLU A 26 -14.09 1.90 -4.11
CA GLU A 26 -15.48 1.48 -4.22
C GLU A 26 -15.58 0.10 -4.87
N GLY A 27 -16.45 -0.71 -4.29
CA GLY A 27 -16.74 -2.06 -4.77
C GLY A 27 -16.76 -3.01 -3.59
N ARG A 28 -17.59 -4.04 -3.67
CA ARG A 28 -17.63 -5.10 -2.67
C ARG A 28 -16.74 -6.24 -3.14
N GLU A 29 -16.17 -6.97 -2.18
CA GLU A 29 -15.57 -8.27 -2.48
C GLU A 29 -16.55 -9.18 -3.24
N GLY A 30 -16.09 -9.72 -4.37
CA GLY A 30 -16.89 -10.47 -5.34
C GLY A 30 -17.37 -9.65 -6.55
N ASP A 31 -17.22 -8.32 -6.54
CA ASP A 31 -17.53 -7.48 -7.69
C ASP A 31 -16.51 -7.70 -8.83
N ARG A 32 -16.99 -7.67 -10.07
CA ARG A 32 -16.17 -7.96 -11.26
C ARG A 32 -15.42 -6.75 -11.83
N ASP A 33 -15.52 -5.59 -11.21
CA ASP A 33 -14.95 -4.32 -11.70
C ASP A 33 -14.64 -3.36 -10.53
N PRO A 34 -13.64 -3.69 -9.68
CA PRO A 34 -13.23 -2.82 -8.60
C PRO A 34 -12.59 -1.56 -9.13
N LEU A 35 -12.93 -0.42 -8.51
CA LEU A 35 -12.45 0.88 -8.93
C LEU A 35 -12.01 1.73 -7.74
N ILE A 36 -11.10 2.67 -8.01
CA ILE A 36 -10.73 3.72 -7.07
C ILE A 36 -11.21 5.05 -7.63
N LEU A 37 -12.00 5.78 -6.84
CA LEU A 37 -12.43 7.13 -7.16
C LEU A 37 -11.60 8.13 -6.36
N LEU A 38 -11.06 9.13 -7.04
CA LEU A 38 -10.40 10.27 -6.41
C LEU A 38 -11.34 11.46 -6.46
N TYR A 39 -11.60 12.04 -5.29
CA TYR A 39 -12.46 13.19 -5.10
C TYR A 39 -11.65 14.43 -4.71
N THR A 40 -12.08 15.58 -5.22
CA THR A 40 -11.65 16.88 -4.71
C THR A 40 -12.34 17.19 -3.39
N TRP A 41 -11.67 17.94 -2.53
CA TRP A 41 -12.26 18.54 -1.33
C TRP A 41 -12.17 20.06 -1.42
N PRO A 42 -13.21 20.83 -1.04
CA PRO A 42 -14.50 20.41 -0.48
C PRO A 42 -15.60 20.14 -1.50
N GLN A 43 -15.36 20.34 -2.80
CA GLN A 43 -16.41 20.26 -3.83
C GLN A 43 -16.94 18.84 -4.05
N MET A 44 -16.20 17.80 -3.63
CA MET A 44 -16.57 16.39 -3.79
C MET A 44 -16.80 16.00 -5.25
N GLU A 45 -16.06 16.60 -6.17
CA GLU A 45 -16.10 16.24 -7.60
C GLU A 45 -15.11 15.11 -7.88
N ILE A 46 -15.47 14.19 -8.78
CA ILE A 46 -14.60 13.12 -9.24
C ILE A 46 -13.49 13.73 -10.11
N ASP A 47 -12.26 13.63 -9.64
CA ASP A 47 -11.05 14.09 -10.29
C ASP A 47 -10.37 12.96 -11.08
N ALA A 48 -10.41 11.72 -10.57
CA ALA A 48 -9.95 10.56 -11.31
C ALA A 48 -10.71 9.27 -10.98
N VAL A 49 -10.75 8.36 -11.96
CA VAL A 49 -11.25 6.99 -11.83
C VAL A 49 -10.13 6.04 -12.25
N LEU A 50 -9.73 5.14 -11.36
CA LEU A 50 -8.68 4.14 -11.60
C LEU A 50 -9.27 2.73 -11.60
N ARG A 51 -8.87 1.92 -12.58
CA ARG A 51 -9.46 0.61 -12.89
C ARG A 51 -8.40 -0.40 -13.29
N ASP A 52 -8.81 -1.67 -13.32
CA ASP A 52 -8.03 -2.81 -13.78
C ASP A 52 -6.80 -3.14 -12.91
N GLY A 53 -6.63 -2.50 -11.74
CA GLY A 53 -5.51 -2.67 -10.81
C GLY A 53 -5.48 -4.01 -10.07
N THR A 54 -6.65 -4.56 -9.81
CA THR A 54 -6.89 -5.86 -9.18
C THR A 54 -8.15 -6.49 -9.79
N THR A 55 -8.38 -7.76 -9.54
CA THR A 55 -9.54 -8.51 -10.06
C THR A 55 -10.74 -8.55 -9.11
N ASN A 56 -10.56 -8.24 -7.82
CA ASN A 56 -11.61 -8.41 -6.81
C ASN A 56 -11.98 -7.09 -6.09
N ALA A 57 -11.18 -6.64 -5.13
CA ALA A 57 -11.42 -5.41 -4.37
C ALA A 57 -10.10 -4.81 -3.87
N TYR A 58 -10.06 -3.49 -3.61
CA TYR A 58 -8.87 -2.83 -3.05
C TYR A 58 -8.99 -2.72 -1.53
N SER A 59 -8.06 -3.33 -0.80
CA SER A 59 -8.06 -3.34 0.67
C SER A 59 -7.25 -2.19 1.27
N ILE A 60 -6.19 -1.77 0.59
CA ILE A 60 -5.25 -0.78 1.11
C ILE A 60 -4.90 0.20 0.01
N MET A 61 -4.76 1.46 0.39
CA MET A 61 -4.18 2.50 -0.45
C MET A 61 -3.19 3.34 0.35
N ASP A 62 -2.26 4.00 -0.33
CA ASP A 62 -1.43 5.05 0.23
C ASP A 62 -0.91 6.00 -0.85
N PHE A 63 -0.87 7.29 -0.58
CA PHE A 63 -0.30 8.27 -1.50
C PHE A 63 1.20 8.41 -1.28
N SER A 64 1.95 8.64 -2.36
CA SER A 64 3.34 9.07 -2.21
C SER A 64 3.40 10.41 -1.48
N PRO A 65 4.52 10.73 -0.79
CA PRO A 65 4.62 11.94 0.01
C PRO A 65 4.45 13.25 -0.79
N ASP A 66 4.76 13.22 -2.08
CA ASP A 66 4.57 14.32 -3.02
C ASP A 66 3.15 14.37 -3.63
N GLY A 67 2.31 13.36 -3.36
CA GLY A 67 0.96 13.22 -3.90
C GLY A 67 0.93 12.87 -5.40
N GLU A 68 2.06 12.59 -6.05
CA GLU A 68 2.09 12.29 -7.50
C GLU A 68 1.68 10.86 -7.84
N LEU A 69 1.86 9.93 -6.90
CA LEU A 69 1.58 8.52 -7.04
C LEU A 69 0.57 8.04 -6.01
N LEU A 70 -0.17 7.01 -6.39
CA LEU A 70 -0.99 6.22 -5.48
C LEU A 70 -0.48 4.79 -5.52
N ALA A 71 -0.35 4.15 -4.36
CA ALA A 71 -0.22 2.71 -4.24
C ALA A 71 -1.56 2.13 -3.82
N SER A 72 -1.92 0.98 -4.38
CA SER A 72 -3.09 0.22 -3.95
C SER A 72 -2.73 -1.27 -3.84
N VAL A 73 -3.38 -1.98 -2.93
CA VAL A 73 -3.27 -3.44 -2.81
C VAL A 73 -4.65 -4.08 -3.00
N GLY A 74 -4.70 -5.11 -3.84
CA GLY A 74 -5.88 -5.95 -4.06
C GLY A 74 -6.09 -6.99 -2.95
N LYS A 75 -7.32 -7.47 -2.80
CA LYS A 75 -7.66 -8.66 -2.02
C LYS A 75 -7.34 -9.96 -2.79
N GLU A 76 -7.62 -11.11 -2.15
CA GLU A 76 -7.60 -12.42 -2.81
C GLU A 76 -8.35 -12.38 -4.16
N PRO A 77 -7.85 -13.01 -5.23
CA PRO A 77 -6.72 -13.95 -5.27
C PRO A 77 -5.38 -13.37 -5.72
N ASP A 78 -5.33 -12.11 -6.13
CA ASP A 78 -4.13 -11.58 -6.80
C ASP A 78 -3.14 -10.88 -5.85
N TYR A 79 -3.63 -10.30 -4.75
CA TYR A 79 -2.86 -9.48 -3.80
C TYR A 79 -1.97 -8.47 -4.52
N ASN A 80 -2.45 -7.91 -5.64
CA ASN A 80 -1.64 -7.08 -6.51
C ASN A 80 -1.33 -5.74 -5.85
N LEU A 81 -0.05 -5.43 -5.68
CA LEU A 81 0.44 -4.09 -5.45
C LEU A 81 0.51 -3.36 -6.79
N THR A 82 -0.29 -2.32 -6.94
CA THR A 82 -0.33 -1.46 -8.12
C THR A 82 0.12 -0.05 -7.77
N ILE A 83 1.06 0.50 -8.55
CA ILE A 83 1.51 1.88 -8.47
C ILE A 83 0.91 2.66 -9.65
N TRP A 84 0.18 3.72 -9.32
CA TRP A 84 -0.55 4.55 -10.26
C TRP A 84 0.13 5.90 -10.42
N ASN A 85 0.22 6.39 -11.65
CA ASN A 85 0.20 7.81 -11.90
C ASN A 85 -1.27 8.20 -12.06
N TRP A 86 -1.91 8.57 -10.95
CA TRP A 86 -3.35 8.79 -10.92
C TRP A 86 -3.76 10.02 -11.74
N LYS A 87 -2.92 11.08 -11.76
CA LYS A 87 -3.14 12.29 -12.58
C LYS A 87 -3.15 11.99 -14.08
N LYS A 88 -2.39 11.00 -14.51
CA LYS A 88 -2.34 10.53 -15.91
C LYS A 88 -3.29 9.37 -16.17
N HIS A 89 -4.06 8.92 -15.18
CA HIS A 89 -4.96 7.77 -15.25
C HIS A 89 -4.26 6.50 -15.74
N LYS A 90 -3.03 6.25 -15.27
CA LYS A 90 -2.18 5.15 -15.75
C LYS A 90 -1.61 4.31 -14.63
N ILE A 91 -1.61 3.00 -14.84
CA ILE A 91 -0.80 2.05 -14.07
C ILE A 91 0.66 2.19 -14.52
N LEU A 92 1.55 2.50 -13.58
CA LEU A 92 2.99 2.54 -13.84
C LEU A 92 3.62 1.17 -13.64
N LEU A 93 3.29 0.52 -12.52
CA LEU A 93 3.86 -0.76 -12.11
C LEU A 93 2.78 -1.61 -11.46
N ARG A 94 2.86 -2.92 -11.67
CA ARG A 94 2.05 -3.90 -10.96
C ARG A 94 2.87 -5.14 -10.66
N THR A 95 2.68 -5.68 -9.47
CA THR A 95 3.27 -6.95 -9.07
C THR A 95 2.46 -7.57 -7.94
N SER A 96 2.52 -8.89 -7.77
CA SER A 96 1.95 -9.53 -6.59
C SER A 96 2.72 -9.09 -5.34
N ALA A 97 2.02 -8.50 -4.38
CA ALA A 97 2.62 -8.03 -3.14
C ALA A 97 3.18 -9.23 -2.37
N PHE A 98 2.31 -10.21 -2.14
CA PHE A 98 2.59 -11.48 -1.49
C PHE A 98 1.54 -12.53 -1.88
N SER A 99 1.66 -13.75 -1.34
CA SER A 99 0.72 -14.86 -1.63
C SER A 99 -0.47 -14.93 -0.67
N PHE A 100 -0.51 -14.06 0.33
CA PHE A 100 -1.50 -14.03 1.40
C PHE A 100 -1.90 -12.58 1.72
N ASP A 101 -2.83 -12.43 2.65
CA ASP A 101 -3.39 -11.15 3.05
C ASP A 101 -2.31 -10.12 3.39
N VAL A 102 -2.51 -8.93 2.84
CA VAL A 102 -1.72 -7.73 3.12
C VAL A 102 -2.59 -6.86 4.03
N ASN A 103 -2.06 -6.50 5.19
CA ASN A 103 -2.73 -5.70 6.21
C ASN A 103 -2.27 -4.24 6.19
N ALA A 104 -1.08 -3.96 5.66
CA ALA A 104 -0.53 -2.62 5.57
C ALA A 104 0.30 -2.41 4.30
N ALA A 105 0.20 -1.20 3.74
CA ALA A 105 1.06 -0.70 2.68
C ALA A 105 1.32 0.80 2.91
N MET A 106 2.58 1.24 2.85
CA MET A 106 2.94 2.63 3.11
C MET A 106 4.16 3.08 2.31
N PHE A 107 4.07 4.23 1.65
CA PHE A 107 5.22 4.92 1.06
C PHE A 107 6.13 5.48 2.15
N SER A 108 7.44 5.44 1.90
CA SER A 108 8.39 6.12 2.78
C SER A 108 8.37 7.63 2.53
N LYS A 109 8.15 8.39 3.59
CA LYS A 109 8.33 9.86 3.60
C LYS A 109 9.79 10.29 3.59
N TYR A 110 10.70 9.36 3.91
CA TYR A 110 12.13 9.62 4.08
C TYR A 110 12.96 9.18 2.88
N CYS A 111 12.46 8.20 2.12
CA CYS A 111 13.19 7.56 1.03
C CYS A 111 12.30 7.52 -0.23
N PRO A 112 12.40 8.51 -1.12
CA PRO A 112 11.56 8.59 -2.33
C PRO A 112 11.61 7.31 -3.17
N GLY A 113 10.43 6.90 -3.66
CA GLY A 113 10.28 5.69 -4.46
C GLY A 113 10.37 4.37 -3.68
N GLN A 114 10.48 4.42 -2.35
CA GLN A 114 10.34 3.26 -1.49
C GLN A 114 8.93 3.13 -0.91
N LEU A 115 8.46 1.90 -0.78
CA LEU A 115 7.26 1.58 -0.01
C LEU A 115 7.46 0.26 0.73
N THR A 116 6.62 0.00 1.73
CA THR A 116 6.62 -1.26 2.48
C THR A 116 5.22 -1.85 2.47
N THR A 117 5.10 -3.14 2.22
CA THR A 117 3.86 -3.91 2.42
C THR A 117 4.07 -4.93 3.53
N ALA A 118 3.04 -5.24 4.30
CA ALA A 118 3.09 -6.25 5.34
C ALA A 118 1.72 -6.86 5.61
N GLY A 119 1.69 -8.06 6.17
CA GLY A 119 0.46 -8.77 6.46
C GLY A 119 0.73 -10.16 7.03
N ALA A 120 -0.07 -11.13 6.59
CA ALA A 120 0.00 -12.51 7.04
C ALA A 120 1.43 -13.06 6.86
N ALA A 121 2.09 -13.36 7.98
CA ALA A 121 3.45 -13.90 8.06
C ALA A 121 4.54 -13.16 7.24
N HIS A 122 4.35 -11.88 6.88
CA HIS A 122 5.30 -11.19 6.00
C HIS A 122 5.42 -9.68 6.20
N ILE A 123 6.59 -9.17 5.82
CA ILE A 123 6.86 -7.78 5.48
C ILE A 123 7.77 -7.76 4.25
N LYS A 124 7.55 -6.83 3.32
CA LYS A 124 8.31 -6.73 2.08
C LYS A 124 8.60 -5.27 1.76
N PHE A 125 9.87 -5.01 1.44
CA PHE A 125 10.40 -3.69 1.15
C PHE A 125 10.49 -3.53 -0.36
N TRP A 126 9.94 -2.45 -0.89
CA TRP A 126 9.92 -2.21 -2.32
C TRP A 126 10.68 -0.95 -2.68
N LYS A 127 11.40 -1.00 -3.80
CA LYS A 127 12.10 0.14 -4.38
C LYS A 127 11.76 0.26 -5.86
N MET A 128 11.23 1.41 -6.24
CA MET A 128 11.11 1.80 -7.65
C MET A 128 12.51 2.10 -8.19
N ALA A 129 12.90 1.43 -9.26
CA ALA A 129 14.21 1.59 -9.87
C ALA A 129 14.12 1.53 -11.38
N GLU A 130 14.80 2.46 -12.06
CA GLU A 130 15.06 2.33 -13.48
C GLU A 130 16.04 1.19 -13.73
N THR A 131 15.72 0.36 -14.70
CA THR A 131 16.57 -0.72 -15.18
C THR A 131 16.77 -0.56 -16.68
N PHE A 132 17.67 -1.34 -17.28
CA PHE A 132 17.87 -1.34 -18.72
C PHE A 132 16.57 -1.60 -19.52
N THR A 133 15.60 -2.33 -18.94
CA THR A 133 14.31 -2.62 -19.56
C THR A 133 13.19 -1.68 -19.10
N GLY A 134 13.53 -0.54 -18.50
CA GLY A 134 12.58 0.44 -17.95
C GLY A 134 12.37 0.37 -16.43
N LEU A 135 11.42 1.16 -15.95
CA LEU A 135 11.05 1.27 -14.55
C LEU A 135 10.51 -0.06 -14.02
N LYS A 136 10.99 -0.49 -12.86
CA LYS A 136 10.56 -1.72 -12.18
C LYS A 136 10.37 -1.49 -10.69
N LEU A 137 9.52 -2.33 -10.08
CA LEU A 137 9.40 -2.44 -8.63
C LEU A 137 10.24 -3.64 -8.16
N LYS A 138 11.34 -3.38 -7.47
CA LYS A 138 12.17 -4.42 -6.84
C LYS A 138 11.66 -4.66 -5.43
N GLY A 139 11.40 -5.91 -5.07
CA GLY A 139 10.86 -6.27 -3.76
C GLY A 139 11.78 -7.23 -3.02
N ASP A 140 12.13 -6.89 -1.78
CA ASP A 140 12.95 -7.70 -0.88
C ASP A 140 12.11 -8.15 0.32
N LEU A 141 11.99 -9.47 0.50
CA LEU A 141 11.25 -10.06 1.60
C LEU A 141 12.04 -9.91 2.91
N GLY A 142 11.39 -9.36 3.93
CA GLY A 142 11.96 -9.25 5.27
C GLY A 142 12.20 -10.61 5.91
N ARG A 143 13.25 -10.71 6.72
CA ARG A 143 13.62 -11.94 7.42
C ARG A 143 13.54 -11.69 8.92
N PHE A 144 12.61 -12.40 9.57
CA PHE A 144 12.41 -12.34 11.03
C PHE A 144 13.64 -12.83 11.82
N GLY A 145 14.48 -13.66 11.19
CA GLY A 145 15.74 -14.13 11.78
C GLY A 145 15.47 -15.05 12.98
N LYS A 146 15.85 -14.60 14.17
CA LYS A 146 15.59 -15.32 15.44
C LYS A 146 14.23 -15.01 16.07
N THR A 147 13.55 -13.98 15.56
CA THR A 147 12.19 -13.63 15.98
C THR A 147 11.24 -14.63 15.36
N GLU A 148 10.21 -15.06 16.09
CA GLU A 148 9.16 -15.90 15.51
C GLU A 148 8.45 -15.12 14.39
N ILE A 149 8.04 -15.84 13.35
CA ILE A 149 7.25 -15.26 12.27
C ILE A 149 5.89 -14.89 12.86
N CYS A 150 5.46 -13.66 12.62
CA CYS A 150 4.20 -13.10 13.13
C CYS A 150 3.40 -12.52 11.96
N ASP A 151 2.09 -12.39 12.15
CA ASP A 151 1.30 -11.49 11.32
C ASP A 151 1.64 -10.04 11.64
N VAL A 152 1.96 -9.27 10.61
CA VAL A 152 2.27 -7.85 10.72
C VAL A 152 1.00 -7.05 10.45
N LEU A 153 0.56 -6.28 11.46
CA LEU A 153 -0.71 -5.56 11.43
C LEU A 153 -0.56 -4.11 10.96
N GLY A 154 0.64 -3.55 11.03
CA GLY A 154 0.91 -2.18 10.66
C GLY A 154 2.39 -1.94 10.42
N VAL A 155 2.69 -0.95 9.57
CA VAL A 155 4.07 -0.51 9.30
C VAL A 155 4.18 1.01 9.35
N HIS A 156 5.36 1.48 9.71
CA HIS A 156 5.70 2.89 9.69
C HIS A 156 7.15 3.05 9.22
N PRO A 157 7.38 3.47 7.96
CA PRO A 157 8.70 3.83 7.48
C PRO A 157 9.32 4.93 8.34
N MET A 158 10.63 4.88 8.53
CA MET A 158 11.43 5.77 9.37
C MET A 158 12.66 6.26 8.58
N PRO A 159 13.40 7.28 9.07
CA PRO A 159 14.68 7.68 8.49
C PRO A 159 15.68 6.51 8.39
N ASP A 160 16.69 6.69 7.52
CA ASP A 160 17.74 5.70 7.23
C ASP A 160 17.23 4.34 6.74
N GLU A 161 16.15 4.34 5.94
CA GLU A 161 15.52 3.12 5.38
C GLU A 161 15.03 2.12 6.45
N LYS A 162 14.88 2.56 7.71
CA LYS A 162 14.31 1.74 8.77
C LYS A 162 12.79 1.68 8.65
N VAL A 163 12.20 0.63 9.19
CA VAL A 163 10.74 0.50 9.30
C VAL A 163 10.39 -0.02 10.68
N LEU A 164 9.38 0.57 11.32
CA LEU A 164 8.73 -0.01 12.50
C LEU A 164 7.54 -0.85 12.04
N SER A 165 7.31 -1.98 12.69
CA SER A 165 6.10 -2.77 12.46
C SER A 165 5.47 -3.22 13.76
N GLY A 166 4.14 -3.26 13.82
CA GLY A 166 3.39 -3.91 14.88
C GLY A 166 3.05 -5.34 14.49
N CYS A 167 3.31 -6.29 15.39
CA CYS A 167 2.91 -7.69 15.22
C CYS A 167 1.63 -8.01 16.01
N GLU A 168 0.94 -9.08 15.62
CA GLU A 168 -0.28 -9.59 16.30
C GLU A 168 -0.13 -9.84 17.81
N TRP A 169 1.05 -10.27 18.27
CA TRP A 169 1.34 -10.55 19.68
C TRP A 169 1.69 -9.29 20.51
N GLY A 170 1.51 -8.09 19.95
CA GLY A 170 1.66 -6.82 20.67
C GLY A 170 3.08 -6.23 20.73
N ASN A 171 4.08 -6.87 20.11
CA ASN A 171 5.44 -6.34 20.03
C ASN A 171 5.65 -5.42 18.82
N ILE A 172 6.55 -4.45 18.98
CA ILE A 172 7.05 -3.61 17.89
C ILE A 172 8.40 -4.16 17.43
N LEU A 173 8.54 -4.40 16.13
CA LEU A 173 9.80 -4.79 15.51
C LEU A 173 10.40 -3.61 14.76
N VAL A 174 11.73 -3.52 14.79
CA VAL A 174 12.48 -2.54 13.99
C VAL A 174 13.23 -3.29 12.89
N TRP A 175 12.99 -2.88 11.66
CA TRP A 175 13.59 -3.46 10.47
C TRP A 175 14.68 -2.54 9.94
N GLU A 176 15.84 -3.11 9.65
CA GLU A 176 16.96 -2.43 9.02
C GLU A 176 17.59 -3.38 8.00
N ALA A 177 17.78 -2.92 6.76
CA ALA A 177 18.28 -3.74 5.65
C ALA A 177 17.55 -5.09 5.49
N GLY A 178 16.23 -5.09 5.73
CA GLY A 178 15.37 -6.27 5.62
C GLY A 178 15.44 -7.26 6.78
N LEU A 179 16.14 -6.94 7.87
CA LEU A 179 16.30 -7.81 9.04
C LEU A 179 15.73 -7.15 10.30
N VAL A 180 15.17 -7.96 11.20
CA VAL A 180 14.77 -7.49 12.53
C VAL A 180 16.01 -7.21 13.36
N LYS A 181 16.12 -5.97 13.88
CA LYS A 181 17.11 -5.61 14.89
C LYS A 181 16.48 -5.61 16.28
N LEU A 182 17.04 -6.43 17.16
CA LEU A 182 16.72 -6.40 18.58
C LEU A 182 17.43 -5.20 19.21
N TYR A 183 16.67 -4.20 19.67
CA TYR A 183 17.23 -3.18 20.55
C TYR A 183 17.16 -3.72 21.98
N GLN A 184 18.27 -4.29 22.46
CA GLN A 184 18.42 -4.48 23.91
C GLN A 184 18.54 -3.07 24.51
N GLY A 185 17.47 -2.60 25.14
CA GLY A 185 17.53 -1.40 25.97
C GLY A 185 18.60 -1.61 27.03
N GLN A 186 19.61 -0.73 27.07
CA GLN A 186 20.49 -0.66 28.22
C GLN A 186 19.61 -0.45 29.46
N HIS A 187 19.81 -1.32 30.44
CA HIS A 187 19.21 -1.25 31.76
C HIS A 187 19.28 0.19 32.29
N ILE A 188 18.12 0.74 32.65
CA ILE A 188 18.01 1.88 33.57
C ILE A 188 17.94 1.29 34.98
#